data_AF-A0A519EKE5-F1
#
_entry.id   AF-A0A519EKE5-F1
#
_cell.length_a   1.000
_cell.length_b   1.000
_cell.length_c   1.000
_cell.angle_alpha   90.00
_cell.angle_beta   90.00
_cell.angle_gamma   90.00
#
_symmetry.space_group_name_H-M   'P 1'
#
loop_
_entity.id
_entity.type
_entity.pdbx_description
1 polymer ?
#
loop_
_entity_poly.entity_id
_entity_poly.type
_entity_poly.pdbx_seq_one_letter_code
_entity_poly.pdbx_strand_id
1 'polypeptide(L)'
;MSNQPLKTPYDHPSAWKGVDMKSSTEWIFALDDSDNDELQAALLAARSTEKSVIDLREADFPLPTLGPRLKAMRDEVMNGRGFSLVRGFDIARYDARDAALIYWCMGAYIGSHGAHAPVDQRRV
;
A
#
# COMPACT_ATOMS: atom_id res chain seq x y z
N MET A 1 4.82 2.69 -35.17
CA MET A 1 3.65 2.89 -34.30
C MET A 1 3.10 4.29 -34.56
N SER A 2 1.96 4.40 -35.23
CA SER A 2 1.36 5.68 -35.59
C SER A 2 0.67 6.30 -34.37
N ASN A 3 1.12 7.47 -33.92
CA ASN A 3 0.52 8.21 -32.82
C ASN A 3 -0.70 8.99 -33.34
N GLN A 4 -1.87 8.35 -33.35
CA GLN A 4 -3.13 9.03 -33.68
C GLN A 4 -3.77 9.57 -32.39
N PRO A 5 -4.13 10.86 -32.32
CA PRO A 5 -4.77 11.41 -31.12
C PRO A 5 -6.15 10.79 -30.91
N LEU A 6 -6.50 10.55 -29.64
CA LEU A 6 -7.84 10.09 -29.25
C LEU A 6 -8.90 11.08 -29.73
N LYS A 7 -9.97 10.58 -30.34
CA LYS A 7 -11.04 11.40 -30.93
C LYS A 7 -12.02 11.97 -29.89
N THR A 8 -12.02 11.42 -28.67
CA THR A 8 -12.89 11.82 -27.56
C THR A 8 -12.06 12.07 -26.31
N PRO A 9 -12.47 12.99 -25.42
CA PRO A 9 -11.86 13.13 -24.11
C PRO A 9 -11.80 11.78 -23.40
N TYR A 10 -10.70 11.54 -22.69
CA TYR A 10 -10.56 10.35 -21.86
C TYR A 10 -11.49 10.52 -20.65
N ASP A 11 -12.51 9.66 -20.56
CA ASP A 11 -13.54 9.70 -19.53
C ASP A 11 -13.33 8.54 -18.55
N HIS A 12 -12.60 8.83 -17.47
CA HIS A 12 -12.26 7.87 -16.42
C HIS A 12 -12.02 8.64 -15.11
N PRO A 13 -12.26 8.05 -13.93
CA PRO A 13 -11.98 8.70 -12.64
C PRO A 13 -10.53 9.19 -12.44
N SER A 14 -9.57 8.63 -13.18
CA SER A 14 -8.17 9.06 -13.20
C SER A 14 -7.90 10.28 -14.11
N ALA A 15 -8.89 10.75 -14.86
CA ALA A 15 -8.80 11.90 -15.77
C ALA A 15 -9.01 13.25 -15.05
N TRP A 16 -8.50 13.39 -13.83
CA TRP A 16 -8.64 14.59 -13.01
C TRP A 16 -7.66 15.69 -13.41
N LYS A 17 -7.98 16.95 -13.04
CA LYS A 17 -7.05 18.08 -13.11
C LYS A 17 -6.55 18.42 -11.71
N GLY A 18 -5.35 19.00 -11.62
CA GLY A 18 -4.78 19.37 -10.33
C GLY A 18 -5.63 20.34 -9.49
N VAL A 19 -6.50 21.14 -10.13
CA VAL A 19 -7.45 22.01 -9.43
C VAL A 19 -8.52 21.22 -8.69
N ASP A 20 -9.03 20.13 -9.27
CA ASP A 20 -10.06 19.28 -8.67
C ASP A 20 -9.52 18.58 -7.42
N MET A 21 -8.25 18.15 -7.47
CA MET A 21 -7.58 17.50 -6.35
C MET A 21 -7.21 18.47 -5.22
N LYS A 22 -6.93 19.74 -5.53
CA LYS A 22 -6.67 20.77 -4.52
C LYS A 22 -7.91 21.11 -3.68
N SER A 23 -9.10 20.95 -4.25
CA SER A 23 -10.37 21.22 -3.56
C SER A 23 -10.92 20.03 -2.75
N SER A 24 -10.28 18.86 -2.80
CA SER A 24 -10.74 17.64 -2.12
C SER A 24 -9.64 17.03 -1.26
N THR A 25 -10.04 16.29 -0.23
CA THR A 25 -9.16 15.47 0.61
C THR A 25 -9.46 13.98 0.50
N GLU A 26 -10.34 13.57 -0.41
CA GLU A 26 -10.77 12.17 -0.60
C GLU A 26 -9.66 11.23 -1.07
N TRP A 27 -8.53 11.80 -1.52
CA TRP A 27 -7.32 11.06 -1.85
C TRP A 27 -6.38 10.90 -0.64
N ILE A 28 -6.73 11.43 0.53
CA ILE A 28 -5.95 11.26 1.76
C ILE A 28 -6.51 10.07 2.56
N PHE A 29 -5.71 9.03 2.70
CA PHE A 29 -5.96 7.93 3.61
C PHE A 29 -5.36 8.27 4.98
N ALA A 30 -6.20 8.69 5.92
CA ALA A 30 -5.77 9.09 7.25
C ALA A 30 -5.74 7.90 8.21
N LEU A 31 -4.56 7.64 8.77
CA LEU A 31 -4.36 6.75 9.90
C LEU A 31 -4.70 7.50 11.19
N ASP A 32 -5.47 6.87 12.05
CA ASP A 32 -5.76 7.36 13.40
C ASP A 32 -4.92 6.63 14.46
N ASP A 33 -5.14 6.95 15.73
CA ASP A 33 -4.41 6.31 16.83
C ASP A 33 -4.68 4.80 16.91
N SER A 34 -5.89 4.35 16.56
CA SER A 34 -6.24 2.93 16.57
C SER A 34 -5.52 2.17 15.45
N ASP A 35 -5.38 2.79 14.27
CA ASP A 35 -4.59 2.25 13.17
C ASP A 35 -3.11 2.12 13.57
N ASN A 36 -2.56 3.12 14.27
CA ASN A 36 -1.17 3.08 14.73
C ASN A 36 -0.94 2.01 15.81
N ASP A 37 -1.90 1.81 16.71
CA ASP A 37 -1.83 0.75 17.72
C ASP A 37 -1.96 -0.65 17.09
N GLU A 38 -2.79 -0.80 16.05
CA GLU A 38 -2.91 -2.03 15.27
C GLU A 38 -1.60 -2.34 14.51
N LEU A 39 -0.97 -1.33 13.90
CA LEU A 39 0.34 -1.47 13.25
C LEU A 39 1.43 -1.91 14.23
N GLN A 40 1.42 -1.37 15.45
CA GLN A 40 2.34 -1.77 16.53
C GLN A 40 2.13 -3.25 16.88
N ALA A 41 0.88 -3.68 17.07
CA ALA A 41 0.56 -5.07 17.40
C ALA A 41 0.97 -6.05 16.29
N ALA A 42 0.71 -5.67 15.03
CA ALA A 42 1.08 -6.47 13.86
C ALA A 42 2.60 -6.58 13.69
N LEU A 43 3.35 -5.50 13.98
CA LEU A 43 4.82 -5.53 14.00
C LEU A 43 5.36 -6.55 15.02
N LEU A 44 4.80 -6.57 16.23
CA LEU A 44 5.19 -7.53 17.26
C LEU A 44 4.89 -8.98 16.81
N ALA A 45 3.74 -9.21 16.18
CA ALA A 45 3.39 -10.51 15.62
C ALA A 45 4.39 -10.94 14.53
N ALA A 46 4.70 -10.08 13.57
CA ALA A 46 5.65 -10.40 12.50
C ALA A 46 7.05 -10.72 13.03
N ARG A 47 7.52 -9.99 14.05
CA ARG A 47 8.81 -10.26 14.68
C ARG A 47 8.86 -11.63 15.37
N SER A 48 7.75 -12.09 15.93
CA SER A 48 7.68 -13.41 16.58
C SER A 48 7.81 -14.58 15.59
N THR A 49 7.61 -14.34 14.29
CA THR A 49 7.77 -15.37 13.26
C THR A 49 9.23 -15.66 12.89
N GLU A 50 10.15 -14.75 13.26
CA GLU A 50 11.58 -14.77 12.88
C GLU A 50 11.85 -14.86 11.37
N LYS A 51 10.84 -14.62 10.53
CA LYS A 51 10.96 -14.61 9.09
C LYS A 51 11.72 -13.38 8.59
N SER A 52 12.39 -13.55 7.46
CA SER A 52 12.95 -12.42 6.73
C SER A 52 11.83 -11.58 6.11
N VAL A 53 12.10 -10.29 5.83
CA VAL A 53 11.08 -9.37 5.28
C VAL A 53 10.47 -9.89 3.97
N ILE A 54 11.26 -10.58 3.13
CA ILE A 54 10.79 -11.12 1.84
C ILE A 54 9.89 -12.36 1.99
N ASP A 55 9.95 -13.04 3.15
CA ASP A 55 9.19 -14.26 3.41
C ASP A 55 7.88 -13.98 4.15
N LEU A 56 7.75 -12.80 4.77
CA LEU A 56 6.55 -12.39 5.48
C LEU A 56 5.34 -12.34 4.54
N ARG A 57 4.19 -12.76 5.05
CA ARG A 57 2.91 -12.70 4.33
C ARG A 57 1.88 -11.93 5.14
N GLU A 58 0.74 -11.64 4.51
CA GLU A 58 -0.40 -10.99 5.16
C GLU A 58 -0.76 -11.66 6.51
N ALA A 59 -0.70 -13.00 6.57
CA ALA A 59 -0.99 -13.77 7.79
C ALA A 59 0.04 -13.58 8.92
N ASP A 60 1.26 -13.15 8.60
CA ASP A 60 2.32 -12.88 9.59
C ASP A 60 2.25 -11.46 10.16
N PHE A 61 1.47 -10.57 9.52
CA PHE A 61 1.27 -9.18 9.92
C PHE A 61 -0.25 -8.88 9.91
N PRO A 62 -1.00 -9.36 10.90
CA PRO A 62 -2.46 -9.31 10.88
C PRO A 62 -2.98 -7.88 11.10
N LEU A 63 -3.78 -7.39 10.14
CA LEU A 63 -4.49 -6.10 10.21
C LEU A 63 -6.01 -6.33 10.05
N PRO A 64 -6.71 -6.86 11.07
CA PRO A 64 -8.15 -7.12 10.99
C PRO A 64 -9.01 -5.89 10.64
N THR A 65 -8.63 -4.68 11.07
CA THR A 65 -9.38 -3.45 10.83
C THR A 65 -8.76 -2.57 9.75
N LEU A 66 -7.45 -2.34 9.82
CA LEU A 66 -6.74 -1.53 8.83
C LEU A 66 -6.59 -2.26 7.48
N GLY A 67 -6.45 -3.58 7.47
CA GLY A 67 -6.25 -4.39 6.26
C GLY A 67 -7.37 -4.24 5.22
N PRO A 68 -8.65 -4.40 5.59
CA PRO A 68 -9.78 -4.12 4.69
C PRO A 68 -9.79 -2.69 4.13
N ARG A 69 -9.41 -1.69 4.94
CA ARG A 69 -9.32 -0.28 4.51
C ARG A 69 -8.19 -0.07 3.51
N LEU A 70 -7.03 -0.69 3.71
CA LEU A 70 -5.92 -0.67 2.74
C LEU A 70 -6.31 -1.33 1.41
N LYS A 71 -7.10 -2.41 1.44
CA LYS A 71 -7.64 -3.06 0.24
C LYS A 71 -8.64 -2.17 -0.50
N ALA A 72 -9.51 -1.45 0.22
CA ALA A 72 -10.40 -0.45 -0.40
C ALA A 72 -9.62 0.72 -1.02
N MET A 73 -8.59 1.22 -0.32
CA MET A 73 -7.68 2.25 -0.86
C MET A 73 -6.98 1.77 -2.14
N ARG A 74 -6.52 0.52 -2.18
CA ARG A 74 -5.95 -0.09 -3.40
C ARG A 74 -6.96 -0.03 -4.55
N ASP A 75 -8.22 -0.34 -4.31
CA ASP A 75 -9.23 -0.35 -5.38
C ASP A 75 -9.45 1.07 -5.96
N GLU A 76 -9.37 2.12 -5.13
CA GLU A 76 -9.36 3.52 -5.59
C GLU A 76 -8.11 3.87 -6.41
N VAL A 77 -6.96 3.28 -6.08
CA VAL A 77 -5.73 3.44 -6.85
C VAL A 77 -5.81 2.69 -8.19
N MET A 78 -6.34 1.47 -8.21
CA MET A 78 -6.33 0.62 -9.41
C MET A 78 -7.47 0.93 -10.39
N ASN A 79 -8.66 1.24 -9.87
CA ASN A 79 -9.88 1.40 -10.66
C ASN A 79 -10.49 2.80 -10.56
N GLY A 80 -10.01 3.62 -9.62
CA GLY A 80 -10.52 4.96 -9.36
C GLY A 80 -9.56 6.06 -9.83
N ARG A 81 -9.23 6.97 -8.92
CA ARG A 81 -8.44 8.18 -9.18
C ARG A 81 -6.99 7.92 -9.59
N GLY A 82 -6.47 6.71 -9.37
CA GLY A 82 -5.10 6.36 -9.75
C GLY A 82 -4.05 6.62 -8.67
N PHE A 83 -4.42 7.20 -7.53
CA PHE A 83 -3.49 7.50 -6.43
C PHE A 83 -4.20 7.68 -5.08
N SER A 84 -3.43 7.57 -4.01
CA SER A 84 -3.81 7.92 -2.64
C SER A 84 -2.58 8.36 -1.86
N LEU A 85 -2.77 9.20 -0.83
CA LEU A 85 -1.75 9.63 0.11
C LEU A 85 -2.08 9.12 1.51
N VAL A 86 -1.24 8.22 2.03
CA VAL A 86 -1.32 7.80 3.44
C VAL A 86 -0.72 8.89 4.33
N ARG A 87 -1.46 9.31 5.36
CA ARG A 87 -1.02 10.26 6.40
C ARG A 87 -1.34 9.74 7.79
N GLY A 88 -0.64 10.24 8.80
CA GLY A 88 -0.90 9.91 10.20
C GLY A 88 -0.11 8.70 10.72
N PHE A 89 0.86 8.18 9.95
CA PHE A 89 1.76 7.15 10.44
C PHE A 89 2.73 7.76 11.47
N ASP A 90 2.66 7.28 12.72
CA ASP A 90 3.49 7.75 13.82
C ASP A 90 4.89 7.13 13.78
N ILE A 91 5.70 7.59 12.82
CA ILE A 91 7.05 7.09 12.57
C ILE A 91 7.99 7.25 13.78
N ALA A 92 7.69 8.18 14.69
CA ALA A 92 8.53 8.44 15.87
C ALA A 92 8.52 7.28 16.88
N ARG A 93 7.54 6.36 16.80
CA ARG A 93 7.47 5.15 17.63
C ARG A 93 8.51 4.09 17.25
N TYR A 94 9.12 4.20 16.07
CA TYR A 94 9.88 3.10 15.46
C TYR A 94 11.31 3.51 15.13
N ASP A 95 12.21 2.54 15.21
CA ASP A 95 13.50 2.66 14.55
C ASP A 95 13.34 2.49 13.03
N ALA A 96 14.42 2.74 12.28
CA ALA A 96 14.37 2.67 10.82
C ALA A 96 14.02 1.26 10.29
N ARG A 97 14.37 0.20 11.01
CA ARG A 97 14.11 -1.18 10.61
C ARG A 97 12.64 -1.51 10.79
N ASP A 98 12.08 -1.17 11.94
CA ASP A 98 10.68 -1.40 12.27
C ASP A 98 9.76 -0.54 11.38
N ALA A 99 10.13 0.72 11.13
CA ALA A 99 9.42 1.58 10.18
C ALA A 99 9.42 1.00 8.75
N ALA A 100 10.58 0.50 8.28
CA ALA A 100 10.68 -0.14 6.97
C ALA A 100 9.85 -1.44 6.89
N LEU A 101 9.81 -2.21 7.97
CA LEU A 101 9.00 -3.43 8.05
C LEU A 101 7.50 -3.12 7.96
N ILE A 102 7.02 -2.14 8.72
CA ILE A 102 5.63 -1.69 8.66
C ILE A 102 5.29 -1.19 7.25
N TYR A 103 6.14 -0.36 6.66
CA TYR A 103 5.98 0.09 5.28
C TYR A 103 5.83 -1.07 4.29
N TRP A 104 6.72 -2.06 4.39
CA TRP A 104 6.70 -3.25 3.54
C TRP A 104 5.41 -4.06 3.73
N CYS A 105 5.01 -4.30 4.98
CA CYS A 105 3.81 -5.06 5.31
C CYS A 105 2.53 -4.36 4.84
N MET A 106 2.40 -3.02 5.00
CA MET A 106 1.28 -2.28 4.40
C MET A 106 1.25 -2.44 2.88
N GLY A 107 2.42 -2.41 2.23
CA GLY A 107 2.55 -2.70 0.80
C GLY A 107 2.02 -4.09 0.40
N ALA A 108 2.19 -5.10 1.25
CA ALA A 108 1.66 -6.45 1.02
C ALA A 108 0.13 -6.55 1.06
N TYR A 109 -0.57 -5.61 1.69
CA TYR A 109 -2.04 -5.50 1.63
C TYR A 109 -2.52 -4.78 0.35
N ILE A 110 -1.69 -3.88 -0.18
CA ILE A 110 -2.00 -3.07 -1.37
C ILE A 110 -1.66 -3.84 -2.65
N GLY A 111 -0.60 -4.63 -2.65
CA GLY A 111 -0.17 -5.44 -3.79
C GLY A 111 -0.23 -6.93 -3.47
N SER A 112 -0.67 -7.73 -4.44
CA SER A 112 -0.37 -9.16 -4.41
C SER A 112 1.12 -9.33 -4.67
N HIS A 113 1.87 -9.83 -3.68
CA HIS A 113 3.10 -10.56 -3.97
C HIS A 113 2.68 -11.85 -4.68
N GLY A 114 2.35 -11.75 -5.98
CA GLY A 114 2.40 -12.90 -6.85
C GLY A 114 3.79 -13.48 -6.65
N ALA A 115 3.87 -14.71 -6.15
CA ALA A 115 5.13 -15.40 -5.97
C ALA A 115 5.93 -15.22 -7.26
N HIS A 116 6.97 -14.39 -7.22
CA HIS A 116 8.06 -14.56 -8.16
C HIS A 116 8.52 -15.98 -7.86
N ALA A 117 8.23 -16.92 -8.77
CA ALA A 117 8.89 -18.21 -8.76
C ALA A 117 10.39 -17.91 -8.58
N PRO A 118 11.11 -18.65 -7.70
CA PRO A 118 12.50 -18.37 -7.43
C PRO A 118 13.23 -18.27 -8.76
N VAL A 119 13.92 -17.15 -8.99
CA VAL A 119 14.82 -17.01 -10.13
C VAL A 119 15.89 -18.08 -9.95
N ASP A 120 15.88 -19.09 -10.82
CA ASP A 120 16.92 -20.10 -10.85
C ASP A 120 18.25 -19.43 -11.22
N GLN A 121 19.10 -19.23 -10.21
CA GLN A 121 20.44 -18.66 -10.37
C GLN A 121 21.47 -19.70 -10.86
N ARG A 122 21.06 -20.88 -11.33
CA ARG A 122 21.98 -21.94 -11.83
C ARG A 122 22.13 -21.99 -13.35
N ARG A 123 22.24 -20.83 -14.00
CA ARG A 123 22.77 -20.79 -15.37
C ARG A 123 23.63 -19.54 -15.59
N VAL A 124 24.92 -19.71 -15.29
CA VAL A 124 26.06 -19.07 -15.96
C VAL A 124 27.04 -20.16 -16.34
#